data_AF-A0A9X3F1X1-F1
#
_entry.id   AF-A0A9X3F1X1-F1
#
_cell.length_a   1.000
_cell.length_b   1.000
_cell.length_c   1.000
_cell.angle_alpha   90.00
_cell.angle_beta   90.00
_cell.angle_gamma   90.00
#
_symmetry.space_group_name_H-M   'P 1'
#
loop_
_entity.id
_entity.type
_entity.pdbx_description
1 polymer ?
#
loop_
_entity_poly.entity_id
_entity_poly.type
_entity_poly.pdbx_seq_one_letter_code
_entity_poly.pdbx_strand_id
1 'polypeptide(L)'
;MMEALNLDQLKEVYKKNYQIVLYTGSGVSTCPNEPKYGIPTWISLLQRIGGLQESSDQKEENPYKLVKIAIDNCGGLKEFFERLRQIIEKEENYTQKYGLLSKAFINKAKTLSAVAAFCGKLDGQIDHSHLKDPRFVYFQTKPNPRIQAILTSNYDCFLESCGANLFRKSPLKPVTAKGSLAGHLNRIPVFHIHGYIPHPFYKREREPEINDLIITEEDYRKYWNEQDVFGTTMGPQIHYLRYYTTVFIGFSFNDEFVCKLLRKIYKDYLSKRNRTHFAFIDEILYEKQGDNFFTEMGVTPVVYKNHDDLTDLLGEVYKAGLQNELLRTKNRKIELPLLLTKKHISSGKSVRFPLEMIWDILINCRLESITRSKFETLLTMY
;
A
#
# COMPACT_ATOMS: atom_id res chain seq x y z
N MET A 1 -18.10 -8.97 18.30
CA MET A 1 -18.04 -10.36 17.78
C MET A 1 -17.91 -10.42 16.25
N MET A 2 -18.69 -9.65 15.46
CA MET A 2 -18.55 -9.66 13.98
C MET A 2 -17.16 -9.23 13.48
N GLU A 3 -16.52 -8.26 14.12
CA GLU A 3 -15.20 -7.76 13.74
C GLU A 3 -14.12 -8.86 13.75
N ALA A 4 -14.07 -9.63 14.84
CA ALA A 4 -13.13 -10.75 15.00
C ALA A 4 -13.39 -11.83 13.94
N LEU A 5 -14.66 -12.10 13.63
CA LEU A 5 -15.04 -13.12 12.65
C LEU A 5 -14.53 -12.77 11.23
N ASN A 6 -14.64 -11.52 10.81
CA ASN A 6 -14.24 -11.10 9.45
C ASN A 6 -12.71 -11.08 9.29
N LEU A 7 -11.98 -10.67 10.33
CA LEU A 7 -10.52 -10.75 10.34
C LEU A 7 -10.04 -12.20 10.28
N ASP A 8 -10.70 -13.12 10.99
CA ASP A 8 -10.37 -14.54 10.97
C ASP A 8 -10.64 -15.17 9.60
N GLN A 9 -11.72 -14.77 8.92
CA GLN A 9 -11.95 -15.17 7.53
C GLN A 9 -10.82 -14.70 6.60
N LEU A 10 -10.37 -13.45 6.72
CA LEU A 10 -9.23 -12.93 5.94
C LEU A 10 -7.95 -13.72 6.23
N LYS A 11 -7.66 -14.01 7.52
CA LYS A 11 -6.52 -14.85 7.92
C LYS A 11 -6.60 -16.23 7.28
N GLU A 12 -7.77 -16.88 7.26
CA GLU A 12 -7.95 -18.19 6.64
C GLU A 12 -7.77 -18.17 5.13
N VAL A 13 -8.25 -17.12 4.45
CA VAL A 13 -8.00 -16.92 3.01
C VAL A 13 -6.50 -16.77 2.75
N TYR A 14 -5.81 -15.94 3.53
CA TYR A 14 -4.38 -15.70 3.38
C TYR A 14 -3.52 -16.94 3.73
N LYS A 15 -3.94 -17.72 4.74
CA LYS A 15 -3.32 -18.99 5.14
C LYS A 15 -3.30 -20.00 4.02
N LYS A 16 -4.37 -20.15 3.25
CA LYS A 16 -4.52 -21.18 2.19
C LYS A 16 -3.56 -21.02 1.00
N ASN A 17 -2.52 -20.17 1.13
CA ASN A 17 -1.53 -19.85 0.10
C ASN A 17 -2.13 -19.27 -1.17
N TYR A 18 -3.30 -18.65 -1.07
CA TYR A 18 -3.80 -17.83 -2.16
C TYR A 18 -2.94 -16.57 -2.26
N GLN A 19 -2.58 -16.23 -3.49
CA GLN A 19 -2.09 -14.90 -3.75
C GLN A 19 -3.26 -13.92 -3.65
N ILE A 20 -3.06 -12.82 -2.95
CA ILE A 20 -4.01 -11.73 -2.82
C ILE A 20 -3.50 -10.51 -3.57
N VAL A 21 -4.42 -9.59 -3.84
CA VAL A 21 -4.13 -8.27 -4.37
C VAL A 21 -4.41 -7.25 -3.29
N LEU A 22 -3.54 -6.27 -3.13
CA LEU A 22 -3.82 -5.12 -2.27
C LEU A 22 -4.43 -4.01 -3.12
N TYR A 23 -5.45 -3.34 -2.61
CA TYR A 23 -5.99 -2.13 -3.21
C TYR A 23 -5.87 -0.98 -2.21
N THR A 24 -4.95 -0.06 -2.47
CA THR A 24 -4.65 1.03 -1.55
C THR A 24 -5.34 2.32 -1.97
N GLY A 25 -5.98 2.99 -1.01
CA GLY A 25 -6.51 4.33 -1.17
C GLY A 25 -5.66 5.39 -0.47
N SER A 26 -6.14 6.64 -0.47
CA SER A 26 -5.38 7.79 0.05
C SER A 26 -5.07 7.65 1.53
N GLY A 27 -5.87 6.90 2.28
CA GLY A 27 -5.62 6.64 3.70
C GLY A 27 -4.23 6.04 3.98
N VAL A 28 -3.69 5.23 3.06
CA VAL A 28 -2.33 4.67 3.19
C VAL A 28 -1.25 5.77 3.13
N SER A 29 -1.49 6.84 2.39
CA SER A 29 -0.57 7.97 2.22
C SER A 29 -0.81 9.11 3.22
N THR A 30 -1.76 8.96 4.15
CA THR A 30 -2.11 10.00 5.15
C THR A 30 -1.34 9.83 6.47
N CYS A 31 -1.18 10.94 7.19
CA CYS A 31 -0.76 10.96 8.59
C CYS A 31 -1.79 11.73 9.43
N PRO A 32 -2.92 11.11 9.86
CA PRO A 32 -4.00 11.83 10.52
C PRO A 32 -3.56 12.63 11.75
N ASN A 33 -2.59 12.09 12.51
CA ASN A 33 -2.08 12.70 13.73
C ASN A 33 -0.98 13.76 13.49
N GLU A 34 -0.47 13.88 12.26
CA GLU A 34 0.60 14.81 11.88
C GLU A 34 0.39 15.31 10.44
N PRO A 35 -0.60 16.21 10.20
CA PRO A 35 -1.04 16.60 8.84
C PRO A 35 0.03 17.26 7.95
N LYS A 36 1.16 17.65 8.54
CA LYS A 36 2.34 18.15 7.80
C LYS A 36 3.07 17.06 6.99
N TYR A 37 2.74 15.79 7.25
CA TYR A 37 3.26 14.64 6.52
C TYR A 37 2.15 13.96 5.71
N GLY A 38 2.57 13.30 4.63
CA GLY A 38 1.66 12.55 3.77
C GLY A 38 0.87 13.46 2.85
N ILE A 39 -0.21 12.92 2.29
CA ILE A 39 -1.18 13.66 1.48
C ILE A 39 -2.49 13.67 2.25
N PRO A 40 -3.17 14.83 2.35
CA PRO A 40 -4.44 14.91 3.04
C PRO A 40 -5.53 14.15 2.26
N THR A 41 -6.74 14.07 2.83
CA THR A 41 -7.88 13.46 2.11
C THR A 41 -8.13 14.18 0.78
N TRP A 42 -8.79 13.51 -0.18
CA TRP A 42 -9.04 14.10 -1.50
C TRP A 42 -9.72 15.47 -1.42
N ILE A 43 -10.75 15.62 -0.57
CA ILE A 43 -11.44 16.91 -0.39
C ILE A 43 -10.50 17.98 0.15
N SER A 44 -9.75 17.67 1.21
CA SER A 44 -8.78 18.58 1.81
C SER A 44 -7.64 18.93 0.85
N LEU A 45 -7.23 18.00 -0.01
CA LEU A 45 -6.23 18.23 -1.05
C LEU A 45 -6.75 19.22 -2.10
N LEU A 46 -7.98 19.05 -2.57
CA LEU A 46 -8.61 19.97 -3.53
C LEU A 46 -8.78 21.37 -2.94
N GLN A 47 -9.23 21.47 -1.69
CA GLN A 47 -9.34 22.74 -1.00
C GLN A 47 -7.99 23.44 -0.91
N ARG A 48 -6.94 22.69 -0.54
CA ARG A 48 -5.57 23.19 -0.44
C ARG A 48 -5.02 23.66 -1.79
N ILE A 49 -5.20 22.89 -2.86
CA ILE A 49 -4.71 23.24 -4.21
C ILE A 49 -5.47 24.46 -4.75
N GLY A 50 -6.79 24.48 -4.59
CA GLY A 50 -7.69 25.53 -5.06
C GLY A 50 -7.69 26.80 -4.20
N GLY A 51 -6.96 26.81 -3.07
CA GLY A 51 -6.97 27.93 -2.12
C GLY A 51 -8.35 28.20 -1.51
N LEU A 52 -9.19 27.16 -1.39
CA LEU A 52 -10.52 27.25 -0.83
C LEU A 52 -10.41 27.29 0.70
N GLN A 53 -11.07 28.26 1.33
CA GLN A 53 -11.23 28.24 2.79
C GLN A 53 -12.19 27.11 3.18
N GLU A 54 -11.98 26.49 4.35
CA GLU A 54 -12.91 25.52 4.96
C GLU A 54 -14.23 26.17 5.41
N SER A 55 -14.62 27.33 4.85
CA SER A 55 -15.82 28.03 5.26
C SER A 55 -17.04 27.13 5.02
N SER A 56 -17.86 27.07 6.07
CA SER A 56 -19.04 26.22 6.30
C SER A 56 -20.15 26.28 5.25
N ASP A 57 -19.99 27.07 4.19
CA ASP A 57 -20.99 27.35 3.17
C ASP A 57 -20.79 26.55 1.86
N GLN A 58 -19.68 25.82 1.71
CA GLN A 58 -19.47 24.90 0.58
C GLN A 58 -19.47 23.44 1.05
N LYS A 59 -20.64 22.95 1.47
CA LYS A 59 -20.94 21.51 1.54
C LYS A 59 -21.14 20.93 0.13
N GLU A 60 -20.27 21.22 -0.82
CA GLU A 60 -20.34 20.52 -2.11
C GLU A 60 -19.80 19.11 -1.89
N GLU A 61 -20.70 18.16 -1.66
CA GLU A 61 -20.35 16.75 -1.42
C GLU A 61 -19.83 16.06 -2.68
N ASN A 62 -20.06 16.63 -3.87
CA ASN A 62 -19.58 16.04 -5.11
C ASN A 62 -18.09 16.39 -5.35
N PRO A 63 -17.18 15.39 -5.25
CA PRO A 63 -15.75 15.63 -5.40
C PRO A 63 -15.38 16.13 -6.81
N TYR A 64 -16.12 15.78 -7.85
CA TYR A 64 -15.81 16.19 -9.24
C TYR A 64 -16.10 17.67 -9.49
N LYS A 65 -17.10 18.24 -8.83
CA LYS A 65 -17.34 19.68 -8.89
C LYS A 65 -16.26 20.46 -8.14
N LEU A 66 -15.84 19.96 -6.97
CA LEU A 66 -14.73 20.54 -6.22
C LEU A 66 -13.43 20.52 -7.02
N VAL A 67 -13.17 19.45 -7.78
CA VAL A 67 -12.03 19.39 -8.72
C VAL A 67 -12.09 20.54 -9.71
N LYS A 68 -13.23 20.76 -10.35
CA LYS A 68 -13.40 21.83 -11.33
C LYS A 68 -13.17 23.21 -10.70
N ILE A 69 -13.75 23.47 -9.53
CA ILE A 69 -13.54 24.72 -8.78
C ILE A 69 -12.06 24.89 -8.43
N ALA A 70 -11.39 23.84 -7.97
CA ALA A 70 -9.97 23.90 -7.62
C ALA A 70 -9.09 24.22 -8.83
N ILE A 71 -9.36 23.60 -9.99
CA ILE A 71 -8.67 23.86 -11.26
C ILE A 71 -8.88 25.30 -11.71
N ASP A 72 -10.12 25.78 -11.70
CA ASP A 72 -10.47 27.14 -12.13
C ASP A 72 -9.77 28.18 -11.23
N ASN A 73 -9.77 27.95 -9.91
CA ASN A 73 -9.14 28.86 -8.94
C ASN A 73 -7.61 28.89 -9.00
N CYS A 74 -6.95 27.79 -9.35
CA CYS A 74 -5.49 27.77 -9.43
C CYS A 74 -4.93 28.28 -10.77
N GLY A 75 -5.80 28.65 -11.73
CA GLY A 75 -5.41 29.21 -13.02
C GLY A 75 -5.40 28.20 -14.17
N GLY A 76 -5.98 27.00 -13.98
CA GLY A 76 -6.05 25.95 -15.00
C GLY A 76 -5.41 24.64 -14.57
N LEU A 77 -5.58 23.62 -15.43
CA LEU A 77 -5.17 22.23 -15.14
C LEU A 77 -3.65 22.08 -14.98
N LYS A 78 -2.86 22.88 -15.69
CA LYS A 78 -1.40 22.85 -15.62
C LYS A 78 -0.91 23.32 -14.26
N GLU A 79 -1.45 24.43 -13.77
CA GLU A 79 -1.16 25.00 -12.46
C GLU A 79 -1.67 24.09 -11.34
N PHE A 80 -2.83 23.44 -11.53
CA PHE A 80 -3.34 22.41 -10.62
C PHE A 80 -2.32 21.27 -10.46
N PHE A 81 -1.86 20.73 -11.58
CA PHE A 81 -0.89 19.64 -11.59
C PHE A 81 0.44 20.02 -10.95
N GLU A 82 0.97 21.22 -11.25
CA GLU A 82 2.20 21.70 -10.64
C GLU A 82 2.07 21.85 -9.12
N ARG A 83 0.93 22.35 -8.62
CA ARG A 83 0.65 22.41 -7.18
C ARG A 83 0.56 21.02 -6.55
N LEU A 84 -0.13 20.08 -7.21
CA LEU A 84 -0.21 18.68 -6.76
C LEU A 84 1.19 18.05 -6.67
N ARG A 85 2.01 18.24 -7.70
CA ARG A 85 3.40 17.78 -7.74
C ARG A 85 4.21 18.39 -6.61
N GLN A 86 4.08 19.69 -6.35
CA GLN A 86 4.79 20.36 -5.25
C GLN A 86 4.40 19.82 -3.88
N ILE A 87 3.12 19.55 -3.63
CA ILE A 87 2.64 18.94 -2.37
C ILE A 87 3.30 17.57 -2.16
N ILE A 88 3.34 16.75 -3.21
CA ILE A 88 3.94 15.42 -3.16
C ILE A 88 5.46 15.50 -2.98
N GLU A 89 6.16 16.33 -3.77
CA GLU A 89 7.62 16.33 -3.87
C GLU A 89 8.35 17.18 -2.81
N LYS A 90 7.79 18.32 -2.39
CA LYS A 90 8.53 19.39 -1.69
C LYS A 90 8.19 19.53 -0.21
N GLU A 91 7.14 18.89 0.27
CA GLU A 91 6.80 18.92 1.69
C GLU A 91 7.81 18.11 2.53
N GLU A 92 7.71 18.14 3.86
CA GLU A 92 8.62 17.44 4.80
C GLU A 92 8.64 15.89 4.63
N ASN A 93 7.97 15.40 3.57
CA ASN A 93 7.90 14.03 3.12
C ASN A 93 9.27 13.48 2.68
N TYR A 94 10.13 14.27 2.05
CA TYR A 94 11.42 13.80 1.53
C TYR A 94 12.65 14.41 2.21
N THR A 95 13.71 13.62 2.29
CA THR A 95 15.05 14.11 2.64
C THR A 95 15.70 14.77 1.42
N GLN A 96 16.22 15.99 1.58
CA GLN A 96 16.87 16.73 0.49
C GLN A 96 18.10 16.00 -0.09
N LYS A 97 18.79 15.18 0.72
CA LYS A 97 20.10 14.61 0.38
C LYS A 97 20.04 13.33 -0.46
N TYR A 98 19.04 12.47 -0.22
CA TYR A 98 19.01 11.13 -0.80
C TYR A 98 17.76 10.82 -1.61
N GLY A 99 16.79 11.74 -1.63
CA GLY A 99 15.50 11.45 -2.25
C GLY A 99 14.89 10.19 -1.66
N LEU A 100 14.91 10.08 -0.33
CA LEU A 100 14.20 9.05 0.41
C LEU A 100 13.16 9.74 1.28
N LEU A 101 12.05 9.06 1.56
CA LEU A 101 11.09 9.55 2.56
C LEU A 101 11.82 9.87 3.88
N SER A 102 11.41 10.96 4.51
CA SER A 102 12.01 11.40 5.76
C SER A 102 11.73 10.39 6.87
N LYS A 103 12.71 10.17 7.76
CA LYS A 103 12.53 9.28 8.91
C LYS A 103 11.35 9.73 9.78
N ALA A 104 11.14 11.05 9.88
CA ALA A 104 10.01 11.63 10.59
C ALA A 104 8.68 11.20 9.96
N PHE A 105 8.54 11.32 8.64
CA PHE A 105 7.35 10.86 7.93
C PHE A 105 7.12 9.35 8.11
N ILE A 106 8.11 8.50 7.82
CA ILE A 106 7.96 7.04 7.93
C ILE A 106 7.51 6.61 9.33
N ASN A 107 8.08 7.23 10.37
CA ASN A 107 7.72 6.90 11.75
C ASN A 107 6.30 7.31 12.13
N LYS A 108 5.70 8.27 11.43
CA LYS A 108 4.33 8.75 11.65
C LYS A 108 3.33 8.06 10.72
N ALA A 109 3.76 7.70 9.51
CA ALA A 109 2.97 6.96 8.52
C ALA A 109 3.00 5.46 8.81
N LYS A 110 2.37 5.05 9.91
CA LYS A 110 2.37 3.65 10.36
C LYS A 110 1.71 2.73 9.34
N THR A 111 0.55 3.13 8.81
CA THR A 111 -0.17 2.38 7.76
C THR A 111 0.68 2.20 6.51
N LEU A 112 1.31 3.27 6.01
CA LEU A 112 2.24 3.20 4.88
C LEU A 112 3.36 2.17 5.12
N SER A 113 4.00 2.26 6.29
CA SER A 113 5.08 1.37 6.69
C SER A 113 4.59 -0.09 6.83
N ALA A 114 3.40 -0.30 7.36
CA ALA A 114 2.79 -1.62 7.50
C ALA A 114 2.47 -2.24 6.14
N VAL A 115 1.87 -1.50 5.21
CA VAL A 115 1.60 -2.00 3.85
C VAL A 115 2.91 -2.33 3.12
N ALA A 116 3.91 -1.44 3.21
CA ALA A 116 5.22 -1.69 2.61
C ALA A 116 5.91 -2.93 3.23
N ALA A 117 5.86 -3.08 4.56
CA ALA A 117 6.40 -4.23 5.28
C ALA A 117 5.69 -5.54 4.91
N PHE A 118 4.35 -5.50 4.77
CA PHE A 118 3.51 -6.64 4.37
C PHE A 118 3.86 -7.16 2.96
N CYS A 119 4.43 -6.32 2.12
CA CYS A 119 4.91 -6.68 0.79
C CYS A 119 6.33 -7.29 0.79
N GLY A 120 7.02 -7.29 1.93
CA GLY A 120 8.33 -7.93 2.11
C GLY A 120 8.22 -9.29 2.81
N LYS A 121 9.24 -10.13 2.63
CA LYS A 121 9.47 -11.36 3.37
C LYS A 121 10.94 -11.47 3.74
N LEU A 122 11.24 -11.84 4.99
CA LEU A 122 12.60 -12.18 5.40
C LEU A 122 13.03 -13.47 4.69
N ASP A 123 14.24 -13.45 4.14
CA ASP A 123 14.81 -14.57 3.37
C ASP A 123 16.10 -15.09 4.00
N GLY A 124 16.78 -14.29 4.83
CA GLY A 124 17.94 -14.72 5.62
C GLY A 124 18.38 -13.65 6.61
N GLN A 125 19.23 -14.03 7.56
CA GLN A 125 19.99 -13.10 8.40
C GLN A 125 21.43 -13.05 7.90
N ILE A 126 22.05 -11.88 7.86
CA ILE A 126 23.44 -11.74 7.42
C ILE A 126 24.37 -11.85 8.63
N ASP A 127 25.38 -12.70 8.53
CA ASP A 127 26.43 -12.86 9.53
C ASP A 127 27.27 -11.59 9.63
N HIS A 128 27.40 -11.09 10.86
CA HIS A 128 28.04 -9.83 11.20
C HIS A 128 29.55 -9.94 11.37
N SER A 129 30.11 -11.15 11.43
CA SER A 129 31.55 -11.38 11.64
C SER A 129 32.43 -10.64 10.63
N HIS A 130 31.90 -10.24 9.47
CA HIS A 130 32.62 -9.53 8.42
C HIS A 130 32.08 -8.11 8.10
N LEU A 131 31.06 -7.61 8.80
CA LEU A 131 30.47 -6.30 8.52
C LEU A 131 31.03 -5.21 9.43
N LYS A 132 31.25 -4.01 8.86
CA LYS A 132 31.94 -2.90 9.52
C LYS A 132 31.17 -2.22 10.67
N ASP A 133 29.88 -2.48 10.84
CA ASP A 133 29.07 -1.81 11.87
C ASP A 133 28.31 -2.80 12.76
N PRO A 134 28.82 -3.10 13.98
CA PRO A 134 28.20 -4.04 14.91
C PRO A 134 26.93 -3.49 15.58
N ARG A 135 26.57 -2.22 15.32
CA ARG A 135 25.37 -1.57 15.89
C ARG A 135 24.07 -1.99 15.21
N PHE A 136 24.14 -2.74 14.12
CA PHE A 136 22.98 -3.14 13.33
C PHE A 136 22.94 -4.64 13.15
N VAL A 137 21.73 -5.20 13.13
CA VAL A 137 21.44 -6.55 12.63
C VAL A 137 20.91 -6.44 11.21
N TYR A 138 21.49 -7.20 10.27
CA TYR A 138 21.16 -7.11 8.85
C TYR A 138 20.40 -8.35 8.41
N PHE A 139 19.38 -8.13 7.60
CA PHE A 139 18.57 -9.16 7.01
C PHE A 139 18.72 -9.13 5.50
N GLN A 140 18.30 -10.23 4.89
CA GLN A 140 18.01 -10.31 3.48
C GLN A 140 16.49 -10.38 3.34
N THR A 141 15.95 -9.58 2.43
CA THR A 141 14.51 -9.60 2.15
C THR A 141 14.24 -9.89 0.68
N LYS A 142 13.03 -10.39 0.40
CA LYS A 142 12.49 -10.61 -0.93
C LYS A 142 11.02 -10.17 -0.96
N PRO A 143 10.41 -10.02 -2.15
CA PRO A 143 8.98 -9.77 -2.22
C PRO A 143 8.17 -10.89 -1.56
N ASN A 144 7.08 -10.53 -0.90
CA ASN A 144 6.16 -11.49 -0.32
C ASN A 144 5.42 -12.24 -1.45
N PRO A 145 5.61 -13.57 -1.60
CA PRO A 145 5.03 -14.33 -2.71
C PRO A 145 3.50 -14.45 -2.65
N ARG A 146 2.87 -14.09 -1.53
CA ARG A 146 1.41 -14.05 -1.37
C ARG A 146 0.79 -12.77 -1.90
N ILE A 147 1.58 -11.78 -2.28
CA ILE A 147 1.09 -10.53 -2.86
C ILE A 147 1.33 -10.58 -4.36
N GLN A 148 0.26 -10.69 -5.13
CA GLN A 148 0.37 -10.77 -6.58
C GLN A 148 0.62 -9.39 -7.21
N ALA A 149 -0.11 -8.38 -6.73
CA ALA A 149 -0.08 -7.03 -7.25
C ALA A 149 -0.65 -6.06 -6.23
N ILE A 150 -0.40 -4.78 -6.48
CA ILE A 150 -1.05 -3.67 -5.78
C ILE A 150 -1.76 -2.81 -6.82
N LEU A 151 -3.03 -2.52 -6.57
CA LEU A 151 -3.78 -1.47 -7.24
C LEU A 151 -3.78 -0.25 -6.31
N THR A 152 -3.56 0.94 -6.84
CA THR A 152 -3.61 2.16 -6.03
C THR A 152 -4.31 3.28 -6.77
N SER A 153 -5.24 3.94 -6.08
CA SER A 153 -5.89 5.16 -6.56
C SER A 153 -5.06 6.41 -6.25
N ASN A 154 -3.90 6.25 -5.62
CA ASN A 154 -3.04 7.35 -5.21
C ASN A 154 -2.12 7.77 -6.36
N TYR A 155 -1.94 9.09 -6.50
CA TYR A 155 -1.01 9.65 -7.48
C TYR A 155 0.44 9.56 -7.02
N ASP A 156 0.68 9.48 -5.71
CA ASP A 156 2.02 9.54 -5.13
C ASP A 156 2.80 8.23 -5.27
N CYS A 157 4.11 8.32 -5.04
CA CYS A 157 5.04 7.19 -5.03
C CYS A 157 5.48 6.79 -3.60
N PHE A 158 4.72 7.16 -2.57
CA PHE A 158 5.15 6.97 -1.17
C PHE A 158 5.26 5.50 -0.81
N LEU A 159 4.41 4.63 -1.37
CA LEU A 159 4.45 3.21 -1.06
C LEU A 159 5.74 2.56 -1.59
N GLU A 160 6.12 2.84 -2.84
CA GLU A 160 7.37 2.39 -3.45
C GLU A 160 8.58 2.95 -2.71
N SER A 161 8.51 4.24 -2.37
CA SER A 161 9.56 4.97 -1.66
C SER A 161 9.75 4.45 -0.23
N CYS A 162 8.65 4.11 0.45
CA CYS A 162 8.67 3.46 1.75
C CYS A 162 9.30 2.06 1.63
N GLY A 163 8.90 1.27 0.63
CA GLY A 163 9.52 -0.02 0.33
C GLY A 163 11.03 0.10 0.09
N ALA A 164 11.50 1.15 -0.60
CA ALA A 164 12.93 1.42 -0.79
C ALA A 164 13.66 1.91 0.48
N ASN A 165 12.92 2.45 1.46
CA ASN A 165 13.47 2.81 2.77
C ASN A 165 13.55 1.61 3.72
N LEU A 166 12.56 0.71 3.68
CA LEU A 166 12.55 -0.51 4.50
C LEU A 166 13.54 -1.54 3.96
N PHE A 167 13.64 -1.66 2.64
CA PHE A 167 14.39 -2.70 1.96
C PHE A 167 15.39 -2.10 0.96
N ARG A 168 16.62 -2.63 0.95
CA ARG A 168 17.70 -2.18 0.07
C ARG A 168 17.34 -2.38 -1.40
N LYS A 169 16.60 -3.45 -1.71
CA LYS A 169 15.90 -3.64 -2.98
C LYS A 169 14.41 -3.58 -2.71
N SER A 170 13.76 -2.49 -3.11
CA SER A 170 12.32 -2.34 -2.91
C SER A 170 11.57 -3.51 -3.56
N PRO A 171 10.68 -4.20 -2.82
CA PRO A 171 9.90 -5.31 -3.37
C PRO A 171 8.83 -4.83 -4.33
N LEU A 172 8.58 -3.52 -4.42
CA LEU A 172 7.47 -2.91 -5.17
C LEU A 172 7.97 -2.23 -6.42
N LYS A 173 7.32 -2.41 -7.56
CA LYS A 173 7.69 -1.76 -8.82
C LYS A 173 6.49 -1.01 -9.39
N PRO A 174 6.57 0.31 -9.60
CA PRO A 174 5.50 1.04 -10.26
C PRO A 174 5.37 0.58 -11.71
N VAL A 175 4.13 0.32 -12.12
CA VAL A 175 3.74 0.00 -13.49
C VAL A 175 3.06 1.23 -14.05
N THR A 176 3.82 2.02 -14.78
CA THR A 176 3.31 3.18 -15.53
C THR A 176 2.97 2.76 -16.95
N ALA A 177 1.93 3.38 -17.53
CA ALA A 177 1.36 3.03 -18.83
C ALA A 177 2.35 3.10 -20.01
N LYS A 178 3.43 3.88 -19.88
CA LYS A 178 4.42 4.11 -20.95
C LYS A 178 5.83 3.78 -20.46
N GLY A 179 6.45 2.75 -21.06
CA GLY A 179 7.89 2.47 -20.93
C GLY A 179 8.33 1.69 -19.69
N SER A 180 7.44 1.34 -18.76
CA SER A 180 7.80 0.39 -17.70
C SER A 180 7.97 -1.00 -18.30
N LEU A 181 9.20 -1.52 -18.33
CA LEU A 181 9.45 -2.91 -18.68
C LEU A 181 8.70 -3.79 -17.67
N ALA A 182 7.50 -4.30 -18.01
CA ALA A 182 6.72 -5.19 -17.16
C ALA A 182 7.45 -6.50 -16.76
N GLY A 183 8.68 -6.72 -17.24
CA GLY A 183 9.42 -7.98 -17.15
C GLY A 183 10.39 -8.17 -15.97
N HIS A 184 10.43 -7.31 -14.95
CA HIS A 184 11.18 -7.66 -13.73
C HIS A 184 10.30 -8.49 -12.79
N LEU A 185 10.20 -9.79 -13.08
CA LEU A 185 9.41 -10.81 -12.35
C LEU A 185 9.75 -10.96 -10.85
N ASN A 186 10.78 -10.25 -10.37
CA ASN A 186 11.26 -10.34 -8.99
C ASN A 186 10.75 -9.19 -8.10
N ARG A 187 9.70 -8.46 -8.51
CA ARG A 187 9.06 -7.38 -7.73
C ARG A 187 7.54 -7.45 -7.92
N ILE A 188 6.81 -7.02 -6.92
CA ILE A 188 5.35 -6.87 -6.92
C ILE A 188 5.01 -5.63 -7.76
N PRO A 189 4.19 -5.76 -8.82
CA PRO A 189 3.76 -4.62 -9.63
C PRO A 189 2.76 -3.75 -8.86
N VAL A 190 2.91 -2.42 -8.95
CA VAL A 190 2.00 -1.42 -8.41
C VAL A 190 1.37 -0.64 -9.56
N PHE A 191 0.06 -0.79 -9.73
CA PHE A 191 -0.71 -0.14 -10.80
C PHE A 191 -1.39 1.11 -10.23
N HIS A 192 -0.93 2.28 -10.68
CA HIS A 192 -1.54 3.57 -10.33
C HIS A 192 -2.68 3.89 -11.28
N ILE A 193 -3.90 3.59 -10.84
CA ILE A 193 -5.07 3.60 -11.72
C ILE A 193 -5.46 5.02 -12.15
N HIS A 194 -5.18 6.04 -11.32
CA HIS A 194 -5.45 7.45 -11.63
C HIS A 194 -4.24 8.17 -12.24
N GLY A 195 -3.19 7.44 -12.58
CA GLY A 195 -1.91 8.00 -13.01
C GLY A 195 -0.92 8.16 -11.86
N TYR A 196 0.33 8.42 -12.22
CA TYR A 196 1.49 8.31 -11.32
C TYR A 196 2.35 9.55 -11.38
N ILE A 197 2.64 10.14 -10.22
CA ILE A 197 3.63 11.20 -10.04
C ILE A 197 4.93 10.52 -9.56
N PRO A 198 5.94 10.41 -10.44
CA PRO A 198 7.14 9.69 -10.15
C PRO A 198 7.93 10.39 -9.06
N HIS A 199 8.82 9.62 -8.47
CA HIS A 199 9.67 10.10 -7.42
C HIS A 199 10.58 11.24 -7.92
N PRO A 200 10.71 12.37 -7.18
CA PRO A 200 11.40 13.59 -7.64
C PRO A 200 12.88 13.41 -8.03
N PHE A 201 13.50 12.29 -7.63
CA PHE A 201 14.91 12.02 -7.84
C PHE A 201 15.15 10.93 -8.89
N TYR A 202 14.09 10.31 -9.43
CA TYR A 202 14.19 9.35 -10.53
C TYR A 202 14.15 10.08 -11.88
N LYS A 203 15.30 10.66 -12.28
CA LYS A 203 15.46 11.33 -13.58
C LYS A 203 15.33 10.42 -14.82
N ARG A 204 15.17 9.10 -14.62
CA ARG A 204 15.09 8.10 -15.70
C ARG A 204 13.66 7.70 -16.04
N GLU A 205 12.70 8.02 -15.19
CA GLU A 205 11.29 7.80 -15.49
C GLU A 205 10.79 9.02 -16.27
N ARG A 206 10.04 8.78 -17.36
CA ARG A 206 9.43 9.87 -18.12
C ARG A 206 8.56 10.68 -17.16
N GLU A 207 8.74 12.00 -17.15
CA GLU A 207 7.82 12.86 -16.40
C GLU A 207 6.40 12.61 -16.92
N PRO A 208 5.42 12.33 -16.04
CA PRO A 208 4.06 12.11 -16.43
C PRO A 208 3.56 13.36 -17.15
N GLU A 209 2.94 13.17 -18.31
CA GLU A 209 2.22 14.27 -18.92
C GLU A 209 0.95 14.50 -18.12
N ILE A 210 0.53 15.75 -17.98
CA ILE A 210 -0.75 16.12 -17.34
C ILE A 210 -1.91 15.28 -17.89
N ASN A 211 -1.85 14.95 -19.19
CA ASN A 211 -2.83 14.14 -19.90
C ASN A 211 -2.88 12.66 -19.49
N ASP A 212 -1.89 12.18 -18.75
CA ASP A 212 -1.80 10.79 -18.26
C ASP A 212 -2.49 10.62 -16.88
N LEU A 213 -2.95 11.69 -16.23
CA LEU A 213 -3.68 11.63 -14.95
C LEU A 213 -5.20 11.58 -15.15
N ILE A 214 -5.89 10.90 -14.24
CA ILE A 214 -7.36 10.84 -14.21
C ILE A 214 -7.83 11.66 -13.01
N ILE A 215 -8.26 12.89 -13.25
CA ILE A 215 -8.59 13.85 -12.18
C ILE A 215 -10.07 14.23 -12.25
N THR A 216 -10.57 14.51 -13.45
CA THR A 216 -11.93 15.01 -13.69
C THR A 216 -12.89 13.88 -14.04
N GLU A 217 -14.20 14.12 -13.89
CA GLU A 217 -15.22 13.17 -14.33
C GLU A 217 -15.12 12.86 -15.84
N GLU A 218 -14.73 13.85 -16.65
CA GLU A 218 -14.51 13.66 -18.09
C GLU A 218 -13.34 12.70 -18.35
N ASP A 219 -12.25 12.80 -17.57
CA ASP A 219 -11.16 11.83 -17.63
C ASP A 219 -11.66 10.43 -17.32
N TYR A 220 -12.44 10.25 -16.24
CA TYR A 220 -13.03 8.95 -15.94
C TYR A 220 -13.89 8.45 -17.09
N ARG A 221 -14.77 9.27 -17.67
CA ARG A 221 -15.62 8.85 -18.80
C ARG A 221 -14.79 8.48 -20.05
N LYS A 222 -13.68 9.17 -20.28
CA LYS A 222 -12.75 8.91 -21.39
C LYS A 222 -12.00 7.59 -21.20
N TYR A 223 -11.47 7.35 -20.00
CA TYR A 223 -10.68 6.15 -19.67
C TYR A 223 -11.56 4.94 -19.31
N TRP A 224 -12.81 5.19 -18.91
CA TRP A 224 -13.87 4.20 -18.75
C TRP A 224 -14.55 3.94 -20.09
N ASN A 225 -13.77 3.58 -21.10
CA ASN A 225 -14.32 3.10 -22.35
C ASN A 225 -14.49 1.58 -22.27
N GLU A 226 -15.73 1.09 -22.24
CA GLU A 226 -16.01 -0.35 -22.25
C GLU A 226 -15.44 -1.06 -23.50
N GLN A 227 -15.15 -0.30 -24.57
CA GLN A 227 -14.53 -0.80 -25.79
C GLN A 227 -13.00 -0.86 -25.71
N ASP A 228 -12.36 -0.19 -24.74
CA ASP A 228 -10.91 -0.25 -24.50
C ASP A 228 -10.60 -1.07 -23.23
N VAL A 229 -10.80 -2.37 -23.35
CA VAL A 229 -10.57 -3.35 -22.28
C VAL A 229 -9.10 -3.47 -21.88
N PHE A 230 -8.19 -2.92 -22.70
CA PHE A 230 -6.74 -2.97 -22.49
C PHE A 230 -6.17 -1.66 -21.94
N GLY A 231 -7.02 -0.66 -21.67
CA GLY A 231 -6.61 0.57 -21.00
C GLY A 231 -5.85 0.28 -19.71
N THR A 232 -4.73 0.98 -19.51
CA THR A 232 -3.80 0.73 -18.39
C THR A 232 -4.40 1.01 -17.01
N THR A 233 -5.51 1.75 -16.97
CA THR A 233 -6.31 2.00 -15.78
C THR A 233 -7.31 0.87 -15.52
N MET A 234 -8.14 0.53 -16.50
CA MET A 234 -9.29 -0.37 -16.30
C MET A 234 -8.93 -1.85 -16.42
N GLY A 235 -8.06 -2.21 -17.35
CA GLY A 235 -7.67 -3.60 -17.61
C GLY A 235 -7.11 -4.31 -16.36
N PRO A 236 -6.07 -3.75 -15.70
CA PRO A 236 -5.54 -4.32 -14.46
C PRO A 236 -6.59 -4.42 -13.35
N GLN A 237 -7.41 -3.38 -13.14
CA GLN A 237 -8.45 -3.40 -12.12
C GLN A 237 -9.46 -4.54 -12.35
N ILE A 238 -10.03 -4.63 -13.56
CA ILE A 238 -10.98 -5.68 -13.92
C ILE A 238 -10.36 -7.06 -13.75
N HIS A 239 -9.13 -7.25 -14.24
CA HIS A 239 -8.43 -8.53 -14.12
C HIS A 239 -8.26 -8.93 -12.66
N TYR A 240 -7.64 -8.09 -11.84
CA TYR A 240 -7.32 -8.46 -10.47
C TYR A 240 -8.56 -8.62 -9.59
N LEU A 241 -9.55 -7.73 -9.72
CA LEU A 241 -10.81 -7.84 -8.97
C LEU A 241 -11.62 -9.09 -9.37
N ARG A 242 -11.56 -9.54 -10.62
CA ARG A 242 -12.23 -10.80 -11.03
C ARG A 242 -11.48 -12.04 -10.55
N TYR A 243 -10.15 -12.05 -10.66
CA TYR A 243 -9.35 -13.27 -10.55
C TYR A 243 -8.68 -13.50 -9.20
N TYR A 244 -8.58 -12.49 -8.34
CA TYR A 244 -7.92 -12.58 -7.04
C TYR A 244 -8.83 -12.10 -5.91
N THR A 245 -8.55 -12.56 -4.69
CA THR A 245 -9.11 -11.89 -3.51
C THR A 245 -8.35 -10.59 -3.29
N THR A 246 -9.09 -9.49 -3.25
CA THR A 246 -8.56 -8.15 -3.05
C THR A 246 -8.78 -7.69 -1.61
N VAL A 247 -7.75 -7.09 -1.02
CA VAL A 247 -7.79 -6.47 0.31
C VAL A 247 -7.66 -4.96 0.16
N PHE A 248 -8.73 -4.23 0.43
CA PHE A 248 -8.76 -2.77 0.40
C PHE A 248 -8.18 -2.19 1.69
N ILE A 249 -7.25 -1.24 1.57
CA ILE A 249 -6.57 -0.60 2.71
C ILE A 249 -6.56 0.91 2.51
N GLY A 250 -7.03 1.67 3.51
CA GLY A 250 -7.09 3.14 3.42
C GLY A 250 -8.02 3.65 2.32
N PHE A 251 -9.05 2.87 1.97
CA PHE A 251 -10.00 3.17 0.90
C PHE A 251 -11.33 3.65 1.50
N SER A 252 -11.81 4.83 1.09
CA SER A 252 -13.05 5.43 1.63
C SER A 252 -14.32 5.02 0.89
N PHE A 253 -14.21 4.35 -0.26
CA PHE A 253 -15.34 4.00 -1.14
C PHE A 253 -16.17 5.21 -1.62
N ASN A 254 -15.60 6.42 -1.60
CA ASN A 254 -16.23 7.62 -2.14
C ASN A 254 -16.07 7.74 -3.68
N ASP A 255 -15.24 6.89 -4.29
CA ASP A 255 -15.09 6.84 -5.74
C ASP A 255 -16.22 6.04 -6.38
N GLU A 256 -17.14 6.75 -7.03
CA GLU A 256 -18.32 6.14 -7.63
C GLU A 256 -17.98 5.18 -8.78
N PHE A 257 -16.92 5.45 -9.55
CA PHE A 257 -16.51 4.59 -10.66
C PHE A 257 -15.98 3.25 -10.15
N VAL A 258 -15.11 3.27 -9.13
CA VAL A 258 -14.63 2.03 -8.50
C VAL A 258 -15.79 1.26 -7.85
N CYS A 259 -16.68 1.94 -7.13
CA CYS A 259 -17.85 1.30 -6.52
C CYS A 259 -18.80 0.68 -7.56
N LYS A 260 -19.04 1.36 -8.69
CA LYS A 260 -19.79 0.80 -9.84
C LYS A 260 -19.09 -0.42 -10.43
N LEU A 261 -17.75 -0.39 -10.54
CA LEU A 261 -16.96 -1.53 -11.01
C LEU A 261 -17.20 -2.76 -10.15
N LEU A 262 -17.09 -2.58 -8.82
CA LEU A 262 -17.20 -3.66 -7.85
C LEU A 262 -18.59 -4.28 -7.89
N ARG A 263 -19.65 -3.47 -7.90
CA ARG A 263 -21.03 -3.96 -8.03
C ARG A 263 -21.22 -4.77 -9.32
N LYS A 264 -20.68 -4.31 -10.45
CA LYS A 264 -20.75 -5.03 -11.74
C LYS A 264 -20.00 -6.37 -11.66
N ILE A 265 -18.77 -6.38 -11.16
CA ILE A 265 -17.96 -7.60 -10.99
C ILE A 265 -18.62 -8.58 -10.03
N TYR A 266 -19.20 -8.09 -8.92
CA TYR A 266 -19.86 -8.92 -7.93
C TYR A 266 -21.09 -9.64 -8.51
N LYS A 267 -21.97 -8.89 -9.18
CA LYS A 267 -23.16 -9.43 -9.86
C LYS A 267 -22.81 -10.45 -10.95
N ASP A 268 -21.80 -10.15 -11.76
CA ASP A 268 -21.48 -10.95 -12.94
C ASP A 268 -20.67 -12.23 -12.60
N TYR A 269 -19.76 -12.15 -11.61
CA TYR A 269 -18.72 -13.16 -11.38
C TYR A 269 -18.66 -13.69 -9.95
N LEU A 270 -18.49 -12.82 -8.94
CA LEU A 270 -18.09 -13.26 -7.60
C LEU A 270 -19.21 -14.01 -6.89
N SER A 271 -20.45 -13.57 -7.04
CA SER A 271 -21.64 -14.27 -6.52
C SER A 271 -21.72 -15.74 -6.98
N LYS A 272 -21.24 -16.03 -8.21
CA LYS A 272 -21.23 -17.38 -8.79
C LYS A 272 -20.05 -18.23 -8.35
N ARG A 273 -18.96 -17.61 -7.86
CA ARG A 273 -17.70 -18.28 -7.51
C ARG A 273 -17.41 -18.34 -6.01
N ASN A 274 -18.32 -17.82 -5.19
CA ASN A 274 -18.17 -17.72 -3.73
C ASN A 274 -16.80 -17.13 -3.32
N ARG A 275 -16.39 -16.08 -4.03
CA ARG A 275 -15.16 -15.34 -3.74
C ARG A 275 -15.55 -14.00 -3.15
N THR A 276 -14.82 -13.61 -2.11
CA THR A 276 -15.09 -12.39 -1.36
C THR A 276 -13.85 -11.53 -1.31
N HIS A 277 -14.03 -10.22 -1.44
CA HIS A 277 -13.00 -9.23 -1.16
C HIS A 277 -13.08 -8.79 0.29
N PHE A 278 -12.01 -8.21 0.82
CA PHE A 278 -11.98 -7.70 2.19
C PHE A 278 -11.61 -6.22 2.19
N ALA A 279 -12.15 -5.43 3.10
CA ALA A 279 -11.75 -4.05 3.25
C ALA A 279 -11.52 -3.72 4.72
N PHE A 280 -10.37 -3.15 5.05
CA PHE A 280 -10.21 -2.54 6.36
C PHE A 280 -10.93 -1.19 6.37
N ILE A 281 -11.95 -1.05 7.21
CA ILE A 281 -12.86 0.10 7.22
C ILE A 281 -12.88 0.72 8.62
N ASP A 282 -12.85 2.04 8.67
CA ASP A 282 -13.04 2.81 9.90
C ASP A 282 -14.45 2.63 10.48
N GLU A 283 -14.57 2.48 11.80
CA GLU A 283 -15.84 2.24 12.51
C GLU A 283 -16.90 3.28 12.14
N ILE A 284 -16.54 4.57 12.09
CA ILE A 284 -17.48 5.65 11.76
C ILE A 284 -17.99 5.52 10.32
N LEU A 285 -17.09 5.20 9.38
CA LEU A 285 -17.49 4.96 7.98
C LEU A 285 -18.40 3.73 7.86
N TYR A 286 -18.09 2.66 8.58
CA TYR A 286 -18.90 1.44 8.57
C TYR A 286 -20.30 1.70 9.12
N GLU A 287 -20.42 2.40 10.26
CA GLU A 287 -21.71 2.78 10.85
C GLU A 287 -22.54 3.67 9.92
N LYS A 288 -21.89 4.59 9.20
CA LYS A 288 -22.56 5.48 8.25
C LYS A 288 -23.12 4.74 7.02
N GLN A 289 -22.36 3.79 6.46
CA GLN A 289 -22.72 3.12 5.20
C GLN A 289 -23.57 1.85 5.42
N GLY A 290 -23.34 1.16 6.54
CA GLY A 290 -23.99 -0.11 6.87
C GLY A 290 -23.44 -1.31 6.08
N ASP A 291 -23.76 -2.51 6.55
CA ASP A 291 -23.25 -3.78 5.98
C ASP A 291 -23.72 -4.03 4.53
N ASN A 292 -24.96 -3.66 4.22
CA ASN A 292 -25.54 -3.84 2.88
C ASN A 292 -24.72 -3.12 1.80
N PHE A 293 -24.17 -1.95 2.10
CA PHE A 293 -23.34 -1.19 1.16
C PHE A 293 -22.13 -2.00 0.69
N PHE A 294 -21.43 -2.67 1.62
CA PHE A 294 -20.25 -3.48 1.31
C PHE A 294 -20.64 -4.83 0.68
N THR A 295 -21.71 -5.45 1.17
CA THR A 295 -22.22 -6.73 0.64
C THR A 295 -22.63 -6.62 -0.83
N GLU A 296 -23.26 -5.51 -1.25
CA GLU A 296 -23.60 -5.27 -2.66
C GLU A 296 -22.38 -5.17 -3.59
N MET A 297 -21.22 -4.86 -3.03
CA MET A 297 -19.93 -4.80 -3.75
C MET A 297 -19.13 -6.10 -3.64
N GLY A 298 -19.62 -7.11 -2.91
CA GLY A 298 -18.87 -8.34 -2.64
C GLY A 298 -17.67 -8.14 -1.72
N VAL A 299 -17.74 -7.14 -0.84
CA VAL A 299 -16.68 -6.77 0.10
C VAL A 299 -17.11 -7.10 1.52
N THR A 300 -16.28 -7.85 2.24
CA THR A 300 -16.44 -8.09 3.67
C THR A 300 -15.61 -7.08 4.46
N PRO A 301 -16.25 -6.21 5.28
CA PRO A 301 -15.53 -5.21 6.06
C PRO A 301 -14.83 -5.84 7.28
N VAL A 302 -13.58 -5.45 7.50
CA VAL A 302 -12.82 -5.67 8.73
C VAL A 302 -12.72 -4.32 9.43
N VAL A 303 -13.59 -4.10 10.40
CA VAL A 303 -13.75 -2.80 11.05
C VAL A 303 -12.61 -2.54 12.03
N TYR A 304 -12.08 -1.32 12.03
CA TYR A 304 -11.07 -0.86 12.98
C TYR A 304 -11.50 0.47 13.61
N LYS A 305 -11.00 0.78 14.81
CA LYS A 305 -11.36 1.99 15.56
C LYS A 305 -10.40 3.13 15.34
N ASN A 306 -9.10 2.83 15.30
CA ASN A 306 -8.07 3.82 15.03
C ASN A 306 -7.31 3.43 13.77
N HIS A 307 -7.00 4.41 12.94
CA HIS A 307 -6.26 4.18 11.70
C HIS A 307 -4.89 3.51 11.94
N ASP A 308 -4.26 3.78 13.08
CA ASP A 308 -2.99 3.17 13.48
C ASP A 308 -3.09 1.65 13.75
N ASP A 309 -4.30 1.15 14.10
CA ASP A 309 -4.57 -0.26 14.40
C ASP A 309 -4.37 -1.16 13.16
N LEU A 310 -4.43 -0.58 11.95
CA LEU A 310 -4.14 -1.27 10.69
C LEU A 310 -2.76 -1.95 10.69
N THR A 311 -1.81 -1.39 11.43
CA THR A 311 -0.47 -1.96 11.58
C THR A 311 -0.52 -3.35 12.21
N ASP A 312 -1.23 -3.47 13.34
CA ASP A 312 -1.31 -4.71 14.09
C ASP A 312 -2.21 -5.71 13.37
N LEU A 313 -3.33 -5.24 12.80
CA LEU A 313 -4.25 -6.07 12.01
C LEU A 313 -3.56 -6.71 10.80
N LEU A 314 -2.79 -5.93 10.03
CA LEU A 314 -1.99 -6.48 8.92
C LEU A 314 -0.92 -7.45 9.44
N GLY A 315 -0.30 -7.15 10.58
CA GLY A 315 0.63 -8.06 11.24
C GLY A 315 -0.01 -9.39 11.61
N GLU A 316 -1.24 -9.40 12.11
CA GLU A 316 -1.98 -10.63 12.39
C GLU A 316 -2.27 -11.46 11.14
N VAL A 317 -2.69 -10.82 10.04
CA VAL A 317 -2.88 -11.50 8.75
C VAL A 317 -1.56 -12.08 8.25
N TYR A 318 -0.46 -11.31 8.35
CA TYR A 318 0.86 -11.76 7.93
C TYR A 318 1.32 -12.99 8.73
N LYS A 319 1.20 -12.92 10.06
CA LYS A 319 1.50 -14.01 11.00
C LYS A 319 0.69 -15.27 10.70
N ALA A 320 -0.60 -15.13 10.40
CA ALA A 320 -1.44 -16.24 9.99
C ALA A 320 -0.88 -16.98 8.75
N GLY A 321 -0.43 -16.24 7.74
CA GLY A 321 0.20 -16.83 6.55
C GLY A 321 1.49 -17.60 6.88
N LEU A 322 2.32 -17.07 7.78
CA LEU A 322 3.54 -17.73 8.24
C LEU A 322 3.26 -19.00 9.08
N GLN A 323 2.23 -19.00 9.93
CA GLN A 323 1.83 -20.17 10.72
C GLN A 323 1.54 -21.37 9.82
N ASN A 324 0.88 -21.15 8.68
CA ASN A 324 0.64 -22.23 7.72
C ASN A 324 1.93 -22.77 7.08
N GLU A 325 2.96 -21.94 6.89
CA GLU A 325 4.29 -22.43 6.45
C GLU A 325 4.93 -23.31 7.52
N LEU A 326 4.83 -22.92 8.79
CA LEU A 326 5.38 -23.67 9.93
C LEU A 326 4.71 -25.03 10.15
N LEU A 327 3.38 -25.09 10.02
CA LEU A 327 2.62 -26.34 10.14
C LEU A 327 3.08 -27.37 9.11
N ARG A 328 3.49 -26.94 7.91
CA ARG A 328 4.02 -27.82 6.86
C ARG A 328 5.41 -28.35 7.19
N THR A 329 6.23 -27.59 7.91
CA THR A 329 7.61 -27.97 8.26
C THR A 329 7.75 -28.62 9.64
N LYS A 330 6.64 -28.79 10.39
CA LYS A 330 6.61 -29.28 11.79
C LYS A 330 7.48 -28.47 12.76
N ASN A 331 7.88 -27.25 12.39
CA ASN A 331 8.72 -26.39 13.22
C ASN A 331 7.87 -25.35 13.94
N ARG A 332 8.21 -25.04 15.20
CA ARG A 332 7.56 -23.97 15.98
C ARG A 332 8.18 -22.58 15.77
N LYS A 333 9.31 -22.50 15.07
CA LYS A 333 10.06 -21.26 14.82
C LYS A 333 10.37 -21.13 13.34
N ILE A 334 10.37 -19.90 12.84
CA ILE A 334 10.80 -19.59 11.47
C ILE A 334 12.32 -19.70 11.43
N GLU A 335 12.81 -20.61 10.61
CA GLU A 335 14.23 -20.83 10.41
C GLU A 335 14.71 -20.02 9.21
N LEU A 336 15.58 -19.05 9.46
CA LEU A 336 16.21 -18.22 8.43
C LEU A 336 17.67 -18.65 8.25
N PRO A 337 18.15 -18.84 7.01
CA PRO A 337 19.56 -19.14 6.79
C PRO A 337 20.43 -17.97 7.26
N LEU A 338 21.57 -18.30 7.86
CA LEU A 338 22.62 -17.34 8.17
C LEU A 338 23.54 -17.21 6.95
N LEU A 339 23.65 -16.00 6.42
CA LEU A 339 24.33 -15.70 5.17
C LEU A 339 25.66 -15.01 5.46
N LEU A 340 26.77 -15.55 4.96
CA LEU A 340 28.11 -15.01 5.21
C LEU A 340 28.32 -13.62 4.58
N THR A 341 27.63 -13.37 3.47
CA THR A 341 27.75 -12.12 2.73
C THR A 341 26.41 -11.75 2.11
N LYS A 342 26.32 -10.50 1.62
CA LYS A 342 25.21 -10.02 0.80
C LYS A 342 25.06 -10.74 -0.55
N LYS A 343 26.01 -11.59 -0.94
CA LYS A 343 25.97 -12.38 -2.18
C LYS A 343 25.25 -13.74 -2.02
N HIS A 344 24.42 -13.89 -0.98
CA HIS A 344 23.63 -15.11 -0.73
C HIS A 344 24.47 -16.38 -0.48
N ILE A 345 25.72 -16.24 -0.01
CA ILE A 345 26.53 -17.40 0.33
C ILE A 345 26.06 -17.93 1.68
N SER A 346 25.36 -19.07 1.65
CA SER A 346 24.91 -19.75 2.86
C SER A 346 26.10 -20.18 3.70
N SER A 347 26.03 -19.93 5.01
CA SER A 347 27.01 -20.46 5.98
C SER A 347 26.77 -21.93 6.33
N GLY A 348 25.67 -22.53 5.84
CA GLY A 348 25.16 -23.82 6.32
C GLY A 348 24.52 -23.77 7.71
N LYS A 349 24.56 -22.61 8.39
CA LYS A 349 23.87 -22.36 9.67
C LYS A 349 22.54 -21.65 9.44
N SER A 350 21.69 -21.68 10.45
CA SER A 350 20.40 -21.00 10.47
C SER A 350 20.15 -20.36 11.84
N VAL A 351 19.30 -19.33 11.84
CA VAL A 351 18.81 -18.65 13.03
C VAL A 351 17.30 -18.82 13.10
N ARG A 352 16.79 -19.06 14.31
CA ARG A 352 15.37 -19.35 14.55
C ARG A 352 14.70 -18.20 15.27
N PHE A 353 13.62 -17.70 14.69
CA PHE A 353 12.86 -16.59 15.22
C PHE A 353 11.45 -17.03 15.65
N PRO A 354 10.92 -16.48 16.76
CA PRO A 354 9.48 -16.50 17.05
C PRO A 354 8.70 -15.88 15.88
N LEU A 355 7.49 -16.37 15.66
CA LEU A 355 6.63 -15.91 14.57
C LEU A 355 6.30 -14.42 14.72
N GLU A 356 6.02 -14.03 15.95
CA GLU A 356 5.62 -12.70 16.41
C GLU A 356 6.73 -11.69 16.09
N MET A 357 7.98 -12.09 16.28
CA MET A 357 9.14 -11.26 16.03
C MET A 357 9.35 -10.93 14.54
N ILE A 358 8.91 -11.79 13.61
CA ILE A 358 9.14 -11.57 12.17
C ILE A 358 8.46 -10.29 11.68
N TRP A 359 7.22 -10.05 12.11
CA TRP A 359 6.48 -8.84 11.76
C TRP A 359 7.17 -7.59 12.29
N ASP A 360 7.59 -7.63 13.57
CA ASP A 360 8.28 -6.51 14.21
C ASP A 360 9.63 -6.21 13.57
N ILE A 361 10.37 -7.23 13.13
CA ILE A 361 11.59 -7.04 12.36
C ILE A 361 11.26 -6.31 11.05
N LEU A 362 10.28 -6.78 10.28
CA LEU A 362 9.94 -6.19 8.97
C LEU A 362 9.51 -4.73 9.08
N ILE A 363 8.68 -4.38 10.06
CA ILE A 363 8.18 -3.00 10.20
C ILE A 363 9.24 -2.03 10.74
N ASN A 364 10.17 -2.53 11.56
CA ASN A 364 11.28 -1.74 12.09
C ASN A 364 12.52 -1.77 11.19
N CYS A 365 12.55 -2.60 10.14
CA CYS A 365 13.65 -2.64 9.18
C CYS A 365 13.83 -1.29 8.50
N ARG A 366 15.08 -0.88 8.35
CA ARG A 366 15.51 0.26 7.53
C ARG A 366 16.70 -0.19 6.70
N LEU A 367 16.55 -0.19 5.38
CA LEU A 367 17.53 -0.70 4.43
C LEU A 367 18.00 -2.12 4.77
N GLU A 368 17.05 -3.00 5.10
CA GLU A 368 17.27 -4.38 5.56
C GLU A 368 18.07 -4.48 6.87
N SER A 369 18.04 -3.44 7.71
CA SER A 369 18.73 -3.46 8.99
C SER A 369 17.84 -2.99 10.13
N ILE A 370 18.13 -3.48 11.34
CA ILE A 370 17.53 -3.01 12.59
C ILE A 370 18.68 -2.64 13.53
N THR A 371 18.49 -1.64 14.39
CA THR A 371 19.50 -1.36 15.42
C THR A 371 19.61 -2.55 16.36
N ARG A 372 20.83 -2.87 16.78
CA ARG A 372 21.09 -4.00 17.66
C ARG A 372 20.36 -3.87 19.00
N SER A 373 20.35 -2.68 19.59
CA SER A 373 19.57 -2.40 20.79
C SER A 373 18.07 -2.72 20.61
N LYS A 374 17.46 -2.31 19.49
CA LYS A 374 16.05 -2.62 19.21
C LYS A 374 15.83 -4.12 18.98
N PHE A 375 16.75 -4.78 18.29
CA PHE A 375 16.70 -6.23 18.07
C PHE A 375 16.83 -7.02 19.37
N GLU A 376 17.74 -6.63 20.25
CA GLU A 376 17.90 -7.22 21.58
C GLU A 376 16.64 -7.00 22.43
N THR A 377 16.01 -5.82 22.36
CA THR A 377 14.70 -5.60 22.99
C THR A 377 13.66 -6.58 22.46
N LEU A 378 13.57 -6.76 21.14
CA LEU A 378 12.64 -7.73 20.55
C LEU A 378 12.93 -9.16 21.01
N LEU A 379 14.20 -9.55 21.10
CA LEU A 379 14.60 -10.87 21.62
C LEU A 379 14.25 -11.08 23.10
N THR A 380 14.16 -10.02 23.90
CA THR A 380 13.74 -10.12 25.30
C THR A 380 12.22 -10.16 25.47
N MET A 381 11.46 -9.66 24.49
CA MET A 381 10.00 -9.64 24.53
C MET A 381 9.37 -11.00 24.14
N TYR A 382 10.11 -11.86 23.43
CA TYR A 382 9.64 -13.13 22.86
C TYR A 382 10.57 -14.30 23.22
#